data_AF-A0A2M6ZDV7-F1
#
_entry.id   AF-A0A2M6ZDV7-F1
#
_cell.length_a   1.000
_cell.length_b   1.000
_cell.length_c   1.000
_cell.angle_alpha   90.00
_cell.angle_beta   90.00
_cell.angle_gamma   90.00
#
_symmetry.space_group_name_H-M   'P 1'
#
loop_
_entity.id
_entity.type
_entity.pdbx_description
1 polymer ?
#
loop_
_entity_poly.entity_id
_entity_poly.type
_entity_poly.pdbx_seq_one_letter_code
_entity_poly.pdbx_strand_id
1 'polypeptide(L)' 'MEVSGKKILRQWEQKVTIEEPWEFARSLVAMNVRLLICGAIPRYFFDWFQLKEVCVIADQRGPVQEILDKLLQ' A
#
# COMPACT_ATOMS: atom_id res chain seq x y z
N MET A 1 -13.11 26.06 -12.09
CA MET A 1 -13.09 25.51 -10.73
C MET A 1 -12.91 24.01 -10.90
N GLU A 2 -11.68 23.54 -11.02
CA GLU A 2 -11.40 22.13 -11.33
C GLU A 2 -10.19 21.69 -10.51
N VAL A 3 -10.45 21.07 -9.36
CA VAL A 3 -9.42 20.29 -8.68
C VAL A 3 -9.43 18.94 -9.39
N SER A 4 -8.38 18.65 -10.16
CA SER A 4 -8.17 17.35 -10.79
C SER A 4 -8.02 16.31 -9.67
N GLY A 5 -9.14 15.74 -9.23
CA GLY A 5 -9.19 14.78 -8.14
C GLY A 5 -8.40 13.54 -8.53
N LYS A 6 -7.56 13.05 -7.62
CA LYS A 6 -6.83 11.79 -7.80
C LYS A 6 -7.88 10.69 -8.04
N LYS A 7 -7.92 10.13 -9.25
CA LYS A 7 -8.94 9.19 -9.69
C LYS A 7 -8.42 7.75 -9.59
N ILE A 8 -9.16 6.90 -8.88
CA ILE A 8 -8.91 5.45 -8.91
C ILE A 8 -9.34 4.94 -10.29
N LEU A 9 -8.37 4.54 -11.11
CA LEU A 9 -8.64 4.05 -12.46
C LEU A 9 -9.14 2.60 -12.45
N ARG A 10 -8.61 1.79 -11.53
CA ARG A 10 -8.93 0.37 -11.35
C ARG A 10 -8.76 -0.01 -9.89
N GLN A 11 -9.65 -0.86 -9.39
CA GLN A 11 -9.59 -1.46 -8.05
C GLN A 11 -9.69 -2.96 -8.18
N TRP A 12 -8.91 -3.66 -7.37
CA TRP A 12 -9.00 -5.10 -7.21
C TRP A 12 -8.74 -5.47 -5.77
N GLU A 13 -9.47 -6.47 -5.29
CA GLU A 13 -9.39 -6.97 -3.93
C GLU A 13 -9.04 -8.45 -3.96
N GLN A 14 -8.06 -8.82 -3.14
CA GLN A 14 -7.66 -10.20 -2.96
C GLN A 14 -7.52 -10.49 -1.47
N LYS A 15 -8.08 -11.63 -1.08
CA LYS A 15 -7.82 -12.17 0.24
C LYS A 15 -6.43 -12.83 0.20
N VAL A 16 -5.49 -12.27 0.95
CA VAL A 16 -4.12 -12.78 1.05
C VAL A 16 -4.01 -13.62 2.32
N THR A 17 -3.75 -14.92 2.19
CA THR A 17 -3.26 -15.76 3.29
C THR A 17 -1.74 -15.70 3.29
N ILE A 18 -1.17 -15.11 4.34
CA ILE A 18 0.28 -14.88 4.42
C ILE A 18 0.93 -16.15 4.98
N GLU A 19 1.12 -17.15 4.12
CA GLU A 19 1.95 -18.31 4.45
C GLU A 19 3.43 -17.92 4.35
N GLU A 20 3.77 -17.06 3.39
CA GLU A 20 5.15 -16.59 3.15
C GLU A 20 5.22 -15.06 2.96
N PRO A 21 5.42 -14.28 4.04
CA PRO A 21 5.36 -12.81 4.00
C PRO A 21 6.43 -12.19 3.10
N TRP A 22 7.59 -12.84 2.97
CA TRP A 22 8.66 -12.38 2.09
C TRP A 22 8.37 -12.60 0.61
N GLU A 23 7.69 -13.68 0.26
CA GLU A 23 7.24 -13.90 -1.13
C GLU A 23 6.21 -12.88 -1.55
N PHE A 24 5.27 -12.57 -0.65
CA PHE A 24 4.31 -11.50 -0.87
C PHE A 24 4.99 -10.14 -1.06
N ALA A 25 5.94 -9.77 -0.18
CA ALA A 25 6.69 -8.53 -0.30
C ALA A 25 7.49 -8.44 -1.61
N ARG A 26 8.15 -9.52 -2.03
CA ARG A 26 8.82 -9.61 -3.33
C ARG A 26 7.85 -9.44 -4.50
N SER A 27 6.67 -10.02 -4.40
CA SER A 27 5.65 -9.92 -5.45
C SER A 27 5.12 -8.49 -5.60
N LEU A 28 4.91 -7.77 -4.50
CA LEU A 28 4.53 -6.34 -4.53
C LEU A 28 5.57 -5.49 -5.28
N VAL A 29 6.86 -5.72 -5.00
CA VAL A 29 7.95 -5.04 -5.70
C VAL A 29 7.99 -5.43 -7.18
N ALA A 30 7.82 -6.70 -7.51
CA ALA A 30 7.78 -7.18 -8.90
C ALA A 30 6.61 -6.60 -9.70
N MET A 31 5.50 -6.27 -9.04
CA MET A 31 4.35 -5.56 -9.63
C MET A 31 4.58 -4.05 -9.81
N ASN A 32 5.77 -3.53 -9.51
CA ASN A 32 6.12 -2.11 -9.55
C ASN A 32 5.22 -1.23 -8.65
N VAL A 33 4.78 -1.77 -7.50
CA VAL A 33 4.09 -0.98 -6.48
C VAL A 33 5.04 0.11 -5.98
N ARG A 34 4.59 1.37 -5.99
CA ARG A 34 5.38 2.52 -5.50
C ARG A 34 4.90 3.05 -4.15
N LEU A 35 3.67 2.71 -3.76
CA LEU A 35 3.05 3.14 -2.52
C LEU A 35 2.34 1.95 -1.87
N LEU A 36 2.72 1.63 -0.63
CA LEU A 36 2.10 0.61 0.21
C LEU A 36 1.47 1.30 1.42
N ILE A 37 0.16 1.11 1.60
CA ILE A 37 -0.57 1.62 2.75
C ILE A 37 -0.97 0.44 3.62
N CYS A 38 -0.65 0.48 4.92
CA CYS A 38 -0.89 -0.64 5.82
C CYS A 38 -1.23 -0.17 7.24
N GLY A 39 -2.00 -1.00 7.95
CA GLY A 39 -2.35 -0.73 9.35
C GLY A 39 -1.25 -1.07 10.34
N ALA A 40 -0.43 -2.07 10.04
CA ALA A 40 0.75 -2.43 10.80
C ALA A 40 1.76 -3.11 9.86
N ILE A 41 3.04 -2.85 10.09
CA ILE A 41 4.13 -3.47 9.34
C ILE A 41 5.33 -3.69 10.28
N PRO A 42 5.93 -4.90 10.29
CA PRO A 42 7.17 -5.12 11.01
C PRO A 42 8.28 -4.21 10.49
N ARG A 43 9.14 -3.72 11.39
CA ARG A 43 10.19 -2.75 11.05
C ARG A 43 11.11 -3.22 9.92
N TYR A 44 11.49 -4.50 9.93
CA TYR A 44 12.35 -5.07 8.90
C TYR A 44 11.70 -5.08 7.51
N PHE A 45 10.36 -5.21 7.41
CA PHE A 45 9.67 -5.06 6.13
C PHE A 45 9.62 -3.61 5.70
N PHE A 46 9.34 -2.69 6.63
CA PHE A 46 9.35 -1.26 6.35
C PHE A 46 10.70 -0.81 5.75
N ASP A 47 11.80 -1.14 6.43
CA ASP A 47 13.14 -0.77 5.98
C ASP A 47 13.48 -1.42 4.63
N TRP A 48 13.09 -2.68 4.43
CA TRP A 48 13.30 -3.37 3.15
C TRP A 48 12.53 -2.74 2.00
N PHE A 49 11.26 -2.35 2.20
CA PHE A 49 10.45 -1.67 1.18
C PHE A 49 11.04 -0.32 0.80
N GLN A 50 11.59 0.44 1.77
CA GLN A 50 12.27 1.70 1.47
C GLN A 50 13.51 1.51 0.58
N LEU A 51 14.28 0.44 0.80
CA LEU A 51 15.41 0.07 -0.08
C LEU A 51 14.97 -0.35 -1.50
N LYS A 52 13.69 -0.67 -1.69
CA LYS A 52 13.07 -1.01 -2.98
C LYS A 52 12.30 0.15 -3.60
N GLU A 53 12.51 1.37 -3.08
CA GLU A 53 11.83 2.60 -3.55
C GLU A 53 10.30 2.53 -3.41
N VAL A 54 9.81 1.67 -2.50
CA VAL A 54 8.39 1.58 -2.13
C VAL A 54 8.17 2.54 -0.96
N CYS A 55 7.33 3.55 -1.18
CA CYS A 55 6.88 4.43 -0.11
C CYS A 55 5.88 3.66 0.78
N VAL A 56 6.11 3.62 2.09
CA VAL A 56 5.23 2.92 3.03
C VAL A 56 4.55 3.93 3.95
N ILE A 57 3.22 3.92 3.96
CA ILE A 57 2.38 4.65 4.92
C ILE A 57 1.82 3.63 5.91
N ALA A 58 2.39 3.61 7.11
CA ALA A 58 1.98 2.72 8.19
C ALA A 58 0.88 3.35 9.07
N ASP A 59 0.41 2.58 10.05
CA ASP A 59 -0.56 2.98 11.08
C ASP A 59 -1.90 3.49 10.53
N GLN A 60 -2.26 3.11 9.30
CA GLN A 60 -3.55 3.43 8.71
C GLN A 60 -4.61 2.41 9.14
N ARG A 61 -5.53 2.84 10.02
CA ARG A 61 -6.64 2.02 10.52
C ARG A 61 -7.97 2.53 9.99
N GLY A 62 -8.89 1.60 9.74
CA GLY A 62 -10.24 1.88 9.29
C GLY A 62 -10.54 1.30 7.91
N PRO A 63 -11.73 1.58 7.37
CA PRO A 63 -12.13 1.18 6.04
C PRO A 63 -11.18 1.74 4.97
N VAL A 64 -10.89 0.94 3.94
CA VAL A 64 -9.98 1.33 2.85
C VAL A 64 -10.41 2.66 2.21
N GLN A 65 -11.72 2.86 2.02
CA GLN A 65 -12.25 4.09 1.42
C GLN A 65 -11.93 5.33 2.25
N GLU A 66 -12.08 5.27 3.58
CA GLU A 66 -11.76 6.41 4.46
C GLU A 66 -10.27 6.74 4.45
N ILE A 67 -9.41 5.73 4.36
CA ILE A 67 -7.95 5.90 4.26
C ILE A 67 -7.61 6.57 2.92
N LEU A 68 -8.22 6.10 1.83
CA LEU A 68 -8.02 6.69 0.51
C LEU A 68 -8.52 8.13 0.46
N ASP A 69 -9.69 8.43 1.00
CA ASP A 69 -10.23 9.79 1.03
C ASP A 69 -9.30 10.76 1.77
N LYS A 70 -8.67 10.33 2.87
CA LYS A 70 -7.66 11.13 3.59
C LYS A 70 -6.38 11.36 2.79
N LEU A 71 -5.92 10.36 2.06
CA LEU A 71 -4.66 10.43 1.29
C LEU A 71 -4.83 11.09 -0.07
N LEU A 72 -6.05 11.08 -0.61
CA LEU A 72 -6.37 11.59 -1.94
C LEU A 72 -6.90 13.03 -1.95
N GLN A 73 -7.15 13.63 -0.79
CA GLN A 73 -7.24 15.09 -0.63
C GLN A 73 -5.97 15.79 -1.13
#